data_AF-A0A1M6NRI7-F1
#
_entry.id   AF-A0A1M6NRI7-F1
#
_cell.length_a   1.000
_cell.length_b   1.000
_cell.length_c   1.000
_cell.angle_alpha   90.00
_cell.angle_beta   90.00
_cell.angle_gamma   90.00
#
_symmetry.space_group_name_H-M   'P 1'
#
loop_
_entity.id
_entity.type
_entity.pdbx_description
1 polymer ?
#
loop_
_entity_poly.entity_id
_entity_poly.type
_entity_poly.pdbx_seq_one_letter_code
_entity_poly.pdbx_strand_id
1 'polypeptide(L)'
;MTNFPYLLIGEIKRMQKYHIIGASILVALIWVAVLHFTGIENVDTIFPLLLFIDGTLMSMLMVGVTMFFEKGEGTLKTLLITPISKYEYILSKAFPTSYPTY
;
A
#
# COMPACT_ATOMS: atom_id res chain seq x y z
N MET A 1 9.22 26.07 2.06
CA MET A 1 8.92 25.15 0.94
C MET A 1 8.44 23.86 1.58
N THR A 2 7.22 23.42 1.32
CA THR A 2 6.69 22.19 1.91
C THR A 2 7.32 20.99 1.21
N ASN A 3 8.01 20.13 1.95
CA ASN A 3 8.70 18.95 1.40
C ASN A 3 7.76 17.73 1.26
N PHE A 4 6.56 17.83 1.83
CA PHE A 4 5.50 16.82 1.80
C PHE A 4 5.20 16.18 0.43
N PRO A 5 4.98 16.92 -0.67
CA PRO A 5 4.69 16.30 -1.97
C PRO A 5 5.86 15.47 -2.50
N TYR A 6 7.10 15.88 -2.24
CA TYR A 6 8.29 15.11 -2.65
C TYR A 6 8.41 13.80 -1.88
N LEU A 7 8.04 13.80 -0.59
CA LEU A 7 8.00 12.60 0.23
C LEU A 7 6.94 11.63 -0.29
N LEU A 8 5.73 12.10 -0.58
CA LEU A 8 4.66 11.26 -1.16
C LEU A 8 5.05 10.63 -2.50
N ILE A 9 5.64 11.41 -3.40
CA ILE A 9 6.12 10.90 -4.69
C ILE A 9 7.21 9.83 -4.49
N GLY A 10 8.07 10.01 -3.48
CA GLY A 10 9.07 9.02 -3.09
C GLY A 10 8.45 7.68 -2.67
N GLU A 11 7.38 7.72 -1.87
CA GLU A 11 6.65 6.51 -1.44
C GLU A 11 6.01 5.79 -2.65
N ILE A 12 5.35 6.53 -3.55
CA ILE A 12 4.73 5.96 -4.77
C ILE A 12 5.79 5.33 -5.68
N LYS A 13 6.92 6.02 -5.89
CA LYS A 13 8.04 5.49 -6.69
C LYS A 13 8.60 4.21 -6.07
N ARG A 14 8.63 4.12 -4.73
CA ARG A 14 9.05 2.91 -4.02
C ARG A 14 8.05 1.76 -4.21
N MET A 15 6.74 2.03 -4.16
CA MET A 15 5.70 1.04 -4.47
C MET A 15 5.83 0.47 -5.88
N GLN A 16 6.12 1.34 -6.86
CA GLN A 16 6.35 0.93 -8.24
C GLN A 16 7.64 0.11 -8.40
N LYS A 17 8.75 0.53 -7.78
CA LYS A 17 10.03 -0.20 -7.81
C LYS A 17 9.91 -1.63 -7.29
N TYR A 18 9.10 -1.83 -6.25
CA TYR A 18 8.89 -3.15 -5.64
C TYR A 18 7.67 -3.88 -6.22
N HIS A 19 7.13 -3.43 -7.36
CA HIS A 19 6.04 -4.08 -8.09
C HIS A 19 4.79 -4.35 -7.26
N ILE A 20 4.56 -3.59 -6.18
CA ILE A 20 3.39 -3.77 -5.31
C ILE A 20 2.09 -3.51 -6.09
N ILE A 21 2.11 -2.52 -6.97
CA ILE A 21 0.99 -2.18 -7.87
C ILE A 21 0.72 -3.31 -8.88
N GLY A 22 1.77 -3.96 -9.37
CA GLY A 22 1.62 -5.10 -10.28
C GLY A 22 1.05 -6.33 -9.56
N ALA A 23 1.52 -6.57 -8.34
CA ALA A 23 1.03 -7.65 -7.48
C ALA A 23 -0.45 -7.46 -7.12
N SER A 24 -0.90 -6.23 -6.83
CA SER A 24 -2.30 -5.96 -6.49
C SER A 24 -3.24 -6.22 -7.67
N ILE A 25 -2.85 -5.82 -8.89
CA ILE A 25 -3.62 -6.11 -10.11
C ILE A 25 -3.72 -7.63 -10.34
N LEU A 26 -2.62 -8.36 -10.12
CA LEU A 26 -2.60 -9.81 -10.28
C LEU A 26 -3.54 -10.48 -9.26
N VAL A 27 -3.52 -10.05 -8.00
CA VAL A 27 -4.43 -10.57 -6.96
C VAL A 27 -5.89 -10.27 -7.29
N ALA A 28 -6.20 -9.06 -7.77
CA ALA A 28 -7.55 -8.72 -8.23
C ALA A 28 -8.02 -9.65 -9.36
N LEU A 29 -7.15 -9.96 -10.34
CA LEU A 29 -7.47 -10.92 -11.40
C LEU A 29 -7.71 -12.34 -10.86
N ILE A 30 -6.92 -12.77 -9.85
CA ILE A 30 -7.16 -14.05 -9.17
C ILE A 30 -8.54 -14.07 -8.53
N TRP A 31 -8.94 -13.01 -7.83
CA TRP A 31 -10.27 -12.95 -7.21
C TRP A 31 -11.40 -13.00 -8.24
N VAL A 32 -11.27 -12.30 -9.35
CA VAL A 32 -12.23 -12.37 -10.47
C VAL A 32 -12.32 -13.79 -11.02
N ALA A 33 -11.19 -14.46 -11.22
CA ALA A 33 -11.17 -15.84 -11.71
C ALA A 33 -11.82 -16.80 -10.71
N VAL A 34 -11.49 -16.69 -9.42
CA VAL A 34 -12.08 -17.52 -8.36
C VAL A 34 -13.60 -17.35 -8.33
N LEU A 35 -14.10 -16.12 -8.34
CA LEU A 35 -15.55 -15.86 -8.35
C LEU A 35 -16.24 -16.42 -9.61
N HIS A 36 -15.59 -16.31 -10.77
CA HIS A 36 -16.11 -16.85 -12.02
C HIS A 36 -16.20 -18.38 -12.02
N PHE A 37 -15.17 -19.08 -11.52
CA PHE A 37 -15.12 -20.55 -11.54
C PHE A 37 -15.88 -21.22 -10.40
N THR A 38 -16.15 -20.53 -9.29
CA THR A 38 -16.80 -21.16 -8.12
C THR A 38 -18.29 -21.38 -8.32
N GLY A 39 -18.92 -20.74 -9.32
CA GLY A 39 -20.33 -21.00 -9.68
C GLY A 39 -21.33 -20.69 -8.56
N ILE A 40 -20.96 -19.79 -7.64
CA ILE A 40 -21.79 -19.44 -6.47
C ILE A 40 -23.03 -18.70 -6.97
N GLU A 41 -24.22 -19.25 -6.72
CA GLU A 41 -25.49 -18.61 -7.12
C GLU A 41 -25.75 -17.28 -6.39
N ASN A 42 -25.20 -17.12 -5.17
CA ASN A 42 -25.33 -15.93 -4.34
C ASN A 42 -23.97 -15.27 -4.05
N VAL A 43 -23.39 -14.63 -5.08
CA VAL A 43 -22.14 -13.86 -4.96
C VAL A 43 -22.28 -12.66 -4.02
N ASP A 44 -23.48 -12.11 -3.89
CA ASP A 44 -23.78 -10.86 -3.17
C ASP A 44 -23.41 -10.88 -1.68
N THR A 45 -23.37 -12.06 -1.06
CA THR A 45 -23.02 -12.18 0.37
C THR A 45 -21.51 -12.32 0.59
N ILE A 46 -20.81 -12.97 -0.34
CA ILE A 46 -19.37 -13.24 -0.21
C ILE A 46 -18.54 -12.08 -0.76
N PHE A 47 -19.04 -11.41 -1.79
CA PHE A 47 -18.31 -10.33 -2.47
C PHE A 47 -17.92 -9.15 -1.54
N PRO A 48 -18.80 -8.63 -0.66
CA PRO A 48 -18.40 -7.57 0.27
C PRO A 48 -17.36 -8.04 1.29
N LEU A 49 -17.46 -9.28 1.77
CA LEU A 49 -16.49 -9.88 2.68
C LEU A 49 -15.12 -10.04 1.99
N LEU A 50 -15.13 -10.46 0.72
CA LEU A 50 -13.93 -10.61 -0.09
C LEU A 50 -13.20 -9.28 -0.28
N LEU A 51 -13.93 -8.23 -0.66
CA LEU A 51 -13.38 -6.87 -0.79
C LEU A 51 -12.83 -6.36 0.53
N PHE A 52 -13.51 -6.64 1.65
CA PHE A 52 -13.05 -6.22 2.97
C PHE A 52 -11.74 -6.92 3.36
N ILE A 53 -11.64 -8.23 3.12
CA ILE A 53 -10.43 -9.00 3.37
C ILE A 53 -9.28 -8.51 2.47
N ASP A 54 -9.54 -8.29 1.18
CA ASP A 54 -8.51 -7.84 0.22
C ASP A 54 -7.95 -6.45 0.61
N GLY A 55 -8.83 -5.49 0.93
CA GLY A 55 -8.44 -4.16 1.37
C GLY A 55 -7.68 -4.12 2.69
N THR A 56 -8.08 -4.95 3.66
CA THR A 56 -7.41 -5.02 4.97
C THR A 56 -6.05 -5.72 4.87
N LEU A 57 -5.95 -6.81 4.11
CA LEU A 57 -4.69 -7.49 3.85
C LEU A 57 -3.70 -6.60 3.10
N MET A 58 -4.16 -5.86 2.08
CA MET A 58 -3.31 -4.94 1.34
C MET A 58 -2.75 -3.84 2.24
N SER A 59 -3.60 -3.27 3.10
CA SER A 59 -3.19 -2.24 4.08
C SER A 59 -2.14 -2.78 5.07
N MET A 60 -2.32 -4.00 5.58
CA MET A 60 -1.36 -4.65 6.48
C MET A 60 -0.03 -4.96 5.78
N LEU A 61 -0.08 -5.48 4.56
CA LEU A 61 1.10 -5.75 3.74
C LEU A 61 1.87 -4.47 3.45
N MET A 62 1.19 -3.40 3.08
CA MET A 62 1.81 -2.09 2.80
C MET A 62 2.59 -1.56 3.99
N VAL A 63 2.04 -1.65 5.20
CA VAL A 63 2.74 -1.25 6.43
C VAL A 63 3.97 -2.14 6.68
N GLY A 64 3.81 -3.46 6.60
CA GLY A 64 4.90 -4.41 6.82
C GLY A 64 6.06 -4.25 5.83
N VAL A 65 5.75 -4.12 4.55
CA VAL A 65 6.72 -3.95 3.47
C VAL A 65 7.45 -2.61 3.60
N THR A 66 6.73 -1.54 3.95
CA THR A 66 7.34 -0.22 4.16
C THR A 66 8.33 -0.24 5.32
N MET A 67 7.96 -0.83 6.46
CA MET A 67 8.87 -0.98 7.60
C MET A 67 10.09 -1.85 7.25
N PHE A 68 9.90 -2.92 6.47
CA PHE A 68 10.98 -3.80 6.05
C PHE A 68 12.00 -3.07 5.17
N PHE A 69 11.53 -2.34 4.15
CA PHE A 69 12.43 -1.60 3.25
C PHE A 69 13.11 -0.42 3.93
N GLU A 70 12.43 0.31 4.81
CA GLU A 70 13.06 1.40 5.56
C GLU A 70 14.18 0.93 6.48
N LYS A 71 13.99 -0.23 7.11
CA LYS A 71 15.03 -0.84 7.93
C LYS A 71 16.26 -1.20 7.09
N GLY A 72 16.06 -1.67 5.86
CA GLY A 72 17.12 -2.00 4.92
C GLY A 72 17.84 -0.78 4.33
N GLU A 73 17.11 0.30 4.04
CA GLU A 73 17.64 1.52 3.40
C GLU A 73 18.28 2.51 4.39
N GLY A 74 18.20 2.24 5.70
CA GLY A 74 18.78 3.10 6.74
C GLY A 74 18.12 4.48 6.82
N THR A 75 16.89 4.61 6.31
CA THR A 75 16.18 5.87 6.10
C THR A 75 16.00 6.67 7.39
N LEU A 76 15.87 5.98 8.53
CA LEU A 76 15.81 6.60 9.86
C LEU A 76 17.07 7.37 10.22
N LYS A 77 18.26 6.93 9.79
CA LYS A 77 19.53 7.63 10.04
C LYS A 77 19.63 8.89 9.18
N THR A 78 19.21 8.81 7.92
CA THR A 78 19.18 9.95 7.00
C THR A 78 18.20 11.02 7.45
N LEU A 79 17.06 10.63 8.05
CA LEU A 79 16.08 11.58 8.59
C LEU A 79 16.68 12.51 9.67
N LEU A 80 17.67 12.04 10.44
CA LEU A 80 18.31 12.81 11.52
C LEU A 80 19.18 13.98 11.03
N ILE A 81 19.60 13.94 9.76
CA ILE A 81 20.50 14.93 9.17
C ILE A 81 19.81 15.79 8.09
N THR A 82 18.57 15.47 7.73
CA THR A 82 17.80 16.22 6.73
C THR A 82 16.92 17.31 7.38
N PRO A 83 16.78 18.49 6.77
CA PRO A 83 15.93 19.57 7.29
C PRO A 83 14.44 19.31 7.00
N ILE A 84 13.89 18.21 7.54
CA ILE A 84 12.50 17.76 7.33
C ILE A 84 11.81 17.65 8.68
N SER A 85 10.57 18.13 8.78
CA SER A 85 9.78 17.99 10.01
C SER A 85 9.34 16.54 10.22
N LYS A 86 9.44 16.05 11.46
CA LYS A 86 8.95 14.70 11.84
C LYS A 86 7.46 14.52 11.49
N TYR A 87 6.68 15.59 11.63
CA TYR A 87 5.25 15.57 11.32
C TYR A 87 4.98 15.38 9.83
N GLU A 88 5.71 16.09 8.97
CA GLU A 88 5.59 15.95 7.50
C GLU A 88 5.97 14.53 7.06
N TYR A 89 7.00 13.94 7.68
CA TYR A 89 7.41 12.57 7.42
C TYR A 89 6.34 11.55 7.82
N ILE A 90 5.77 11.65 9.04
CA ILE A 90 4.72 10.74 9.49
C ILE A 90 3.47 10.87 8.61
N LEU A 91 3.07 12.10 8.28
CA LEU A 91 1.92 12.34 7.41
C LEU A 91 2.15 11.77 6.00
N SER A 92 3.37 11.84 5.48
CA SER A 92 3.70 11.27 4.17
C SER A 92 3.57 9.75 4.09
N LYS A 93 3.52 9.07 5.24
CA LYS A 93 3.35 7.60 5.34
C LYS A 93 1.93 7.18 5.65
N ALA A 94 1.22 7.99 6.43
CA ALA A 94 -0.19 7.76 6.74
C ALA A 94 -1.08 7.96 5.50
N PHE A 95 -0.83 9.02 4.72
CA PHE A 95 -1.66 9.38 3.57
C PHE A 95 -1.73 8.29 2.47
N PRO A 96 -0.60 7.70 2.02
CA PRO A 96 -0.62 6.63 1.02
C PRO A 96 -1.41 5.40 1.49
N THR A 97 -1.37 5.08 2.78
CA THR A 97 -2.11 3.96 3.36
C THR A 97 -3.62 4.21 3.40
N SER A 98 -4.03 5.48 3.52
CA SER A 98 -5.44 5.88 3.48
C SER A 98 -6.00 6.06 2.08
N TYR A 99 -5.14 6.18 1.06
CA TYR A 99 -5.60 6.32 -0.32
C TYR A 99 -6.04 4.93 -0.79
N PRO A 100 -7.34 4.74 -1.10
CA PRO A 100 -7.81 3.48 -1.65
C PRO A 100 -7.08 3.27 -2.98
N THR A 101 -6.11 2.36 -2.99
CA THR A 101 -5.55 1.81 -4.21
C THR A 101 -6.46 0.67 -4.65
N TYR A 102 -7.66 1.04 -5.09
CA TYR A 102 -8.55 0.20 -5.87
C TYR A 102 -8.63 0.78 -7.28
#